data_AF-A0A448MSY0-F1
#
_entry.id   AF-A0A448MSY0-F1
#
_cell.length_a   1.000
_cell.length_b   1.000
_cell.length_c   1.000
_cell.angle_alpha   90.00
_cell.angle_beta   90.00
_cell.angle_gamma   90.00
#
_symmetry.space_group_name_H-M   'P 1'
#
loop_
_entity.id
_entity.type
_entity.pdbx_description
1 polymer ?
#
loop_
_entity_poly.entity_id
_entity_poly.type
_entity_poly.pdbx_seq_one_letter_code
_entity_poly.pdbx_strand_id
1 'polypeptide(L)'
;MEIIQERLEREYDLDLITTAPTVIYEVEMTNGGVVYVDSPAKLPPLNNISEIREPIAECNMLVPQEYLGNVITLCVENVECRRIWYITETKLH
;
A
#
# COMPACT_ATOMS: atom_id res chain seq x y z
N MET A 1 -7.43 -3.55 10.27
CA MET A 1 -8.24 -4.78 10.37
C MET A 1 -7.94 -5.53 11.67
N GLU A 2 -6.71 -5.46 12.20
CA GLU A 2 -6.28 -6.10 13.46
C GLU A 2 -7.20 -5.82 14.67
N ILE A 3 -7.57 -4.57 14.93
CA ILE A 3 -8.36 -4.22 16.14
C ILE A 3 -9.71 -4.94 16.17
N ILE A 4 -10.35 -5.16 15.02
CA ILE A 4 -11.66 -5.83 14.96
C ILE A 4 -11.49 -7.35 15.17
N GLN A 5 -10.40 -7.93 14.67
CA GLN A 5 -10.07 -9.35 14.83
C GLN A 5 -9.78 -9.68 16.30
N GLU A 6 -8.90 -8.91 16.95
CA GLU A 6 -8.54 -9.13 18.35
C GLU A 6 -9.77 -9.04 19.28
N ARG A 7 -10.71 -8.13 18.97
CA ARG A 7 -11.96 -8.01 19.73
C ARG A 7 -12.89 -9.20 19.51
N LEU A 8 -13.02 -9.71 18.29
CA LEU A 8 -13.90 -10.85 18.00
C LEU A 8 -13.38 -12.17 18.57
N GLU A 9 -12.07 -12.40 18.53
CA GLU A 9 -11.43 -13.57 19.16
C GLU A 9 -11.65 -13.56 20.68
N ARG A 10 -11.48 -12.40 21.34
CA ARG A 10 -11.64 -12.29 22.79
C ARG A 10 -13.08 -12.30 23.27
N GLU A 11 -13.99 -11.64 22.55
CA GLU A 11 -15.39 -11.50 22.99
C GLU A 11 -16.26 -12.70 22.56
N TYR A 12 -15.93 -13.39 21.46
CA TYR A 12 -16.79 -14.43 20.85
C TYR A 12 -16.10 -15.78 20.63
N ASP A 13 -14.83 -15.95 21.02
CA ASP A 13 -14.05 -17.20 20.89
C ASP A 13 -14.08 -17.78 19.45
N LEU A 14 -14.03 -16.88 18.46
CA LEU A 14 -14.06 -17.21 17.04
C LEU A 14 -12.65 -17.23 16.46
N ASP A 15 -12.25 -18.38 15.90
CA ASP A 15 -10.97 -18.53 15.20
C ASP A 15 -11.11 -17.97 13.76
N LEU A 16 -10.56 -16.78 13.51
CA LEU A 16 -10.75 -16.04 12.25
C LEU A 16 -9.60 -16.32 11.27
N ILE A 17 -9.92 -16.92 10.12
CA ILE A 17 -8.95 -17.05 9.01
C ILE A 17 -8.99 -15.77 8.17
N THR A 18 -7.94 -14.98 8.26
CA THR A 18 -7.83 -13.70 7.55
C THR A 18 -7.15 -13.90 6.20
N THR A 19 -7.81 -13.50 5.11
CA THR A 19 -7.16 -13.44 3.79
C THR A 19 -6.35 -12.16 3.64
N ALA A 20 -5.33 -12.17 2.77
CA ALA A 20 -4.54 -10.99 2.48
C ALA A 20 -5.44 -9.81 2.05
N PRO A 21 -5.17 -8.59 2.53
CA PRO A 21 -5.90 -7.41 2.07
C PRO A 21 -5.62 -7.20 0.57
N THR A 22 -6.68 -6.91 -0.19
CA THR A 22 -6.56 -6.61 -1.62
C THR A 22 -6.72 -5.11 -1.85
N VAL A 23 -5.92 -4.55 -2.77
CA VAL A 23 -6.03 -3.16 -3.20
C VAL A 23 -6.94 -3.04 -4.43
N ILE A 24 -7.56 -1.88 -4.60
CA ILE A 24 -8.42 -1.60 -5.76
C ILE A 24 -7.54 -1.04 -6.87
N TYR A 25 -7.51 -1.71 -8.01
CA TYR A 25 -6.81 -1.26 -9.21
C TYR A 25 -7.75 -0.43 -10.08
N GLU A 26 -7.20 0.60 -10.74
CA GLU A 26 -7.90 1.37 -11.76
C GLU A 26 -7.42 0.90 -13.14
N VAL A 27 -8.34 0.37 -13.95
CA VAL A 27 -8.04 -0.14 -15.29
C VAL A 27 -8.69 0.77 -16.32
N GLU A 28 -7.86 1.38 -17.15
CA GLU A 28 -8.31 2.14 -18.32
C GLU A 28 -8.45 1.19 -19.50
N MET A 29 -9.65 1.11 -20.03
CA MET A 29 -10.00 0.25 -21.15
C MET A 29 -9.67 0.95 -22.48
N THR A 30 -9.40 0.19 -23.54
CA THR A 30 -9.12 0.72 -24.89
C THR A 30 -10.28 1.52 -25.50
N ASN A 31 -11.49 1.37 -24.95
CA ASN A 31 -12.66 2.18 -25.31
C ASN A 31 -12.74 3.53 -24.56
N GLY A 32 -11.75 3.85 -23.72
CA GLY A 32 -11.71 5.06 -22.88
C GLY A 32 -12.51 4.97 -21.58
N GLY A 33 -13.11 3.82 -21.26
CA GLY A 33 -13.80 3.59 -20.00
C GLY A 33 -12.83 3.25 -18.86
N VAL A 34 -13.09 3.75 -17.66
CA VAL A 34 -12.33 3.42 -16.45
C VAL A 34 -13.11 2.43 -15.60
N VAL A 35 -12.47 1.33 -15.19
CA VAL A 35 -13.06 0.28 -14.37
C VAL A 35 -12.22 0.09 -13.11
N TYR A 36 -12.88 0.05 -11.95
CA TYR A 36 -12.25 -0.27 -10.67
C TYR A 36 -12.34 -1.77 -10.41
N VAL A 37 -11.20 -2.41 -10.17
CA VAL A 37 -11.08 -3.87 -9.99
C VAL A 37 -10.58 -4.15 -8.58
N ASP A 38 -11.39 -4.85 -7.79
CA ASP A 38 -11.12 -5.26 -6.41
C ASP A 38 -10.51 -6.66 -6.30
N SER A 39 -10.48 -7.42 -7.40
CA SER A 39 -9.97 -8.79 -7.42
C SER A 39 -9.34 -9.13 -8.76
N PRO A 40 -8.17 -9.83 -8.78
CA PRO A 40 -7.51 -10.24 -10.02
C PRO A 40 -8.40 -11.09 -10.94
N ALA A 41 -9.39 -11.78 -10.40
CA ALA A 41 -10.31 -12.62 -11.17
C ALA A 41 -11.32 -11.79 -11.99
N LYS A 42 -11.57 -10.53 -11.61
CA LYS A 42 -12.49 -9.62 -12.32
C LYS A 42 -11.76 -8.75 -13.35
N LEU A 43 -10.48 -9.01 -13.61
CA LEU A 43 -9.73 -8.29 -14.63
C LEU A 43 -10.34 -8.54 -16.02
N PRO A 44 -10.66 -7.49 -16.78
CA PRO A 44 -11.11 -7.63 -18.16
C PRO A 44 -10.03 -8.30 -19.03
N PRO A 45 -10.41 -8.89 -20.17
CA PRO A 45 -9.45 -9.53 -21.08
C PRO A 45 -8.38 -8.54 -21.54
N LEU A 46 -7.12 -8.99 -21.59
CA LEU A 46 -5.92 -8.17 -21.90
C LEU A 46 -6.07 -7.30 -23.16
N ASN A 47 -6.82 -7.76 -24.16
CA ASN A 47 -7.06 -7.01 -25.41
C ASN A 47 -7.84 -5.71 -25.22
N ASN A 48 -8.60 -5.59 -24.13
CA ASN A 48 -9.40 -4.41 -23.82
C ASN A 48 -8.69 -3.47 -22.84
N ILE A 49 -7.48 -3.79 -22.39
CA ILE A 49 -6.75 -2.99 -21.40
C ILE A 49 -5.80 -2.04 -22.14
N SER A 50 -5.92 -0.75 -21.85
CA SER A 50 -5.01 0.30 -22.31
C SER A 50 -3.93 0.58 -21.26
N GLU A 51 -4.35 0.80 -20.01
CA GLU A 51 -3.45 1.10 -18.89
C GLU A 51 -3.98 0.47 -17.59
N ILE A 52 -3.08 0.05 -16.70
CA ILE A 52 -3.41 -0.39 -15.34
C ILE A 52 -2.71 0.56 -14.38
N ARG A 53 -3.47 1.18 -13.48
CA ARG A 53 -2.97 2.08 -12.44
C ARG A 53 -3.16 1.43 -11.08
N GLU A 54 -2.07 1.36 -10.33
CA GLU A 54 -2.05 0.88 -8.96
C GLU A 54 -2.13 2.05 -7.98
N PRO A 55 -2.87 1.94 -6.86
CA PRO A 55 -2.89 2.98 -5.84
C PRO A 55 -1.51 3.12 -5.17
N ILE A 56 -0.92 4.30 -5.30
CA ILE A 56 0.33 4.67 -4.62
C ILE A 56 -0.01 5.39 -3.32
N ALA A 57 0.50 4.90 -2.20
CA ALA A 57 0.40 5.56 -0.90
C ALA A 57 1.63 6.44 -0.63
N GLU A 58 1.41 7.65 -0.12
CA GLU A 58 2.50 8.50 0.39
C GLU A 58 2.71 8.19 1.87
N CYS A 59 3.88 7.63 2.20
CA CYS A 59 4.26 7.28 3.57
C CYS A 59 5.35 8.21 4.08
N ASN A 60 5.07 8.93 5.16
CA ASN A 60 6.07 9.75 5.86
C ASN A 60 6.62 8.97 7.06
N MET A 61 7.92 8.68 7.03
CA MET A 61 8.60 7.92 8.08
C MET A 61 9.63 8.81 8.78
N LEU A 62 9.53 8.90 10.10
CA LEU A 62 10.53 9.55 10.94
C LEU A 62 11.38 8.47 11.60
N VAL A 63 12.65 8.40 11.23
CA VAL A 63 13.58 7.39 11.75
C VAL A 63 14.87 8.06 12.23
N PRO A 64 15.48 7.56 13.32
CA PRO A 64 16.81 7.98 13.72
C PRO A 64 17.84 7.73 12.60
N GLN A 65 18.87 8.59 12.52
CA GLN A 65 19.87 8.54 11.44
C GLN A 65 20.61 7.19 11.38
N GLU A 66 20.79 6.51 12.51
CA GLU A 66 21.44 5.20 12.60
C GLU A 66 20.69 4.08 11.87
N TYR A 67 19.35 4.18 11.72
CA TYR A 67 18.53 3.18 11.05
C TYR A 67 18.19 3.52 9.59
N LEU A 68 18.59 4.70 9.11
CA LEU A 68 18.22 5.19 7.79
C LEU A 68 18.65 4.20 6.68
N GLY A 69 19.85 3.63 6.78
CA GLY A 69 20.36 2.67 5.79
C GLY A 69 19.47 1.42 5.67
N ASN A 70 19.09 0.83 6.81
CA ASN A 70 18.24 -0.36 6.84
C ASN A 70 16.85 -0.06 6.30
N VAL A 71 16.30 1.11 6.64
CA VAL A 71 14.97 1.53 6.19
C VAL A 71 14.95 1.79 4.69
N ILE A 72 15.98 2.42 4.12
CA ILE A 72 16.07 2.66 2.67
C ILE A 72 16.16 1.32 1.92
N THR A 73 16.99 0.38 2.37
CA THR A 73 17.10 -0.94 1.74
C THR A 73 15.75 -1.64 1.71
N LEU A 74 15.02 -1.64 2.83
CA LEU A 74 13.67 -2.21 2.91
C LEU A 74 12.66 -1.49 2.01
N CYS A 75 12.77 -0.16 1.90
CA CYS A 75 11.93 0.62 1.00
C CYS A 75 12.19 0.21 -0.44
N VAL A 76 13.44 0.23 -0.91
CA VAL A 76 13.79 -0.07 -2.30
C VAL A 76 13.33 -1.47 -2.75
N GLU A 77 13.29 -2.44 -1.84
CA GLU A 77 12.80 -3.79 -2.14
C GLU A 77 11.28 -3.87 -2.38
N ASN A 78 10.48 -3.00 -1.73
CA ASN A 78 9.01 -3.13 -1.70
C ASN A 78 8.26 -1.92 -2.26
N VAL A 79 8.90 -0.75 -2.35
CA VAL A 79 8.29 0.54 -2.64
C VAL A 79 9.28 1.46 -3.36
N GLU A 80 8.80 2.29 -4.28
CA GLU A 80 9.63 3.35 -4.86
C GLU A 80 9.80 4.52 -3.88
N CYS A 81 11.01 4.69 -3.34
CA CYS A 81 11.32 5.77 -2.39
C CYS A 81 11.51 7.11 -3.12
N ARG A 82 10.50 7.99 -3.09
CA ARG A 82 10.51 9.24 -3.86
C ARG A 82 11.37 10.37 -3.28
N ARG A 83 11.43 10.55 -1.95
CA ARG A 83 12.12 11.69 -1.30
C ARG A 83 12.54 11.38 0.14
N ILE A 84 13.75 11.82 0.53
CA ILE A 84 14.29 11.73 1.89
C ILE A 84 14.56 13.15 2.41
N TRP A 85 14.07 13.46 3.61
CA TRP A 85 14.31 14.73 4.29
C TRP A 85 15.18 14.49 5.53
N TYR A 86 16.26 15.25 5.67
CA TYR A 86 17.03 15.29 6.92
C TYR A 86 16.50 16.42 7.79
N ILE A 87 15.88 16.07 8.91
CA ILE A 87 15.47 17.05 9.92
C ILE A 87 16.69 17.29 10.80
N THR A 88 17.53 18.26 10.43
CA THR A 88 18.61 18.73 11.30
C THR A 88 18.03 19.76 12.28
N GLU A 89 18.42 19.69 13.55
CA GLU A 89 18.23 20.80 14.49
C GLU A 89 19.09 21.98 14.03
N THR A 90 18.57 22.81 13.12
CA THR A 90 19.23 24.08 12.81
C THR A 90 18.19 25.16 12.54
N LYS A 91 18.04 26.00 13.58
CA LYS A 91 17.34 27.29 13.72
C LYS A 91 15.90 27.28 14.26
N LEU A 92 15.81 27.12 15.58
CA LEU A 92 14.93 27.94 16.43
C LEU A 92 15.82 28.93 17.21
N HIS A 93 16.34 29.95 16.51
CA HIS A 93 16.79 31.22 17.07
C HIS A 93 16.74 32.30 15.99
#